data_AF-F8A3K1-F1
#
_entry.id   AF-F8A3K1-F1
#
_cell.length_a   1.000
_cell.length_b   1.000
_cell.length_c   1.000
_cell.angle_alpha   90.00
_cell.angle_beta   90.00
_cell.angle_gamma   90.00
#
_symmetry.space_group_name_H-M   'P 1'
#
loop_
_entity.id
_entity.type
_entity.pdbx_description
1 polymer ?
#
loop_
_entity_poly.entity_id
_entity_poly.type
_entity_poly.pdbx_seq_one_letter_code
_entity_poly.pdbx_strand_id
1 'polypeptide(L)'
;MNARRRNGGASLPGLMPPGLVLVGAGVGGWATSLAFPDRGWWPLAYAGMACLLLAMRGAPPVRAAGIGLVWGLAFFLPLVHWALQATGSVLPWVALSVFQALYVAGFGALWAYARRAVWITGRPLAQAATAAVLWAAIEQVRGSWPFGGFPWGFLAFSQTEAPVLRLAPYGGEVLVSAIVAATGALMALALQYLRRTAVTAAGRALLAAALLVGAPGLLPLNAGHESGSLLIGAVQGNVPQQGADWAEQARDVTANHAEGTERLAADAGGRQLDLVVWPESAADIDPRTDPAQASTVDRAAAAVGAPLLLGTQRFPKGQDIRYNEIITWTAGAGVGDTYAKQHPVPFGEYVPFRSFFRQLTPLVDRVATDMAAGGAPAVIDVRIDALGRDVRLATGICFEVAYASLIREGVLDEAELILIPTNNASFGRTPESTQQLAMSRFRAVEHGRSTVQVSTVGVSAMIRPDGTVVARTGLFTDQELIASLPLRTALTPAARLGTTPQTAFYLLAAAAIVSGALAGRRRRGRDHSWRPSPRRLRAPGDQTPTLRARALRMPARVWISRVWPPWLEWRLIVGLLVLMAVAAYTGIRLGQDIVEKTTTTVSTTSGAAAP
;
A
#
# COMPACT_ATOMS: atom_id res chain seq x y z
N MET A 1 -17.06 10.27 -68.16
CA MET A 1 -17.42 10.96 -66.91
C MET A 1 -17.02 10.08 -65.73
N ASN A 2 -15.88 10.39 -65.09
CA ASN A 2 -15.28 9.59 -64.01
C ASN A 2 -15.46 10.32 -62.66
N ALA A 3 -16.41 9.86 -61.85
CA ALA A 3 -16.66 10.39 -60.50
C ALA A 3 -15.62 9.84 -59.51
N ARG A 4 -14.71 10.72 -59.09
CA ARG A 4 -13.72 10.47 -58.03
C ARG A 4 -14.41 10.24 -56.69
N ARG A 5 -14.26 9.04 -56.11
CA ARG A 5 -14.49 8.77 -54.69
C ARG A 5 -13.53 9.64 -53.86
N ARG A 6 -14.05 10.66 -53.19
CA ARG A 6 -13.33 11.40 -52.15
C ARG A 6 -13.31 10.56 -50.87
N ASN A 7 -12.12 10.05 -50.53
CA ASN A 7 -11.80 9.56 -49.19
C ASN A 7 -11.92 10.72 -48.19
N GLY A 8 -13.04 10.78 -47.46
CA GLY A 8 -13.18 11.61 -46.27
C GLY A 8 -12.40 11.01 -45.12
N GLY A 9 -11.13 11.40 -44.99
CA GLY A 9 -10.37 11.16 -43.77
C GLY A 9 -11.04 11.89 -42.61
N ALA A 10 -11.68 11.14 -41.72
CA ALA A 10 -12.18 11.66 -40.45
C ALA A 10 -10.99 12.14 -39.62
N SER A 11 -10.75 13.45 -39.63
CA SER A 11 -9.89 14.15 -38.69
C SER A 11 -10.40 13.91 -37.26
N LEU A 12 -9.55 13.36 -36.40
CA LEU A 12 -9.80 13.17 -34.97
C LEU A 12 -10.20 14.52 -34.32
N PRO A 13 -11.34 14.60 -33.59
CA PRO A 13 -11.68 15.79 -32.85
C PRO A 13 -10.70 16.01 -31.68
N GLY A 14 -10.21 17.25 -31.60
CA GLY A 14 -9.51 17.94 -30.51
C GLY A 14 -8.97 17.12 -29.34
N LEU A 15 -7.64 16.98 -29.28
CA LEU A 15 -6.96 16.84 -27.99
C LEU A 15 -7.29 18.09 -27.18
N MET A 16 -7.78 17.92 -25.94
CA MET A 16 -7.94 19.03 -25.00
C MET A 16 -6.64 19.84 -24.92
N PRO A 17 -6.71 21.17 -24.75
CA PRO A 17 -5.56 22.00 -24.46
C PRO A 17 -4.69 21.34 -23.38
N PRO A 18 -3.35 21.29 -23.54
CA PRO A 18 -2.46 20.61 -22.59
C PRO A 18 -2.68 21.03 -21.13
N GLY A 19 -3.02 22.30 -20.88
CA GLY A 19 -3.35 22.82 -19.55
C GLY A 19 -4.57 22.13 -18.92
N LEU A 20 -5.66 21.94 -19.67
CA LEU A 20 -6.86 21.27 -19.17
C LEU A 20 -6.63 19.79 -18.87
N VAL A 21 -5.70 19.14 -19.60
CA VAL A 21 -5.30 17.75 -19.32
C VAL A 21 -4.57 17.64 -17.98
N LEU A 22 -3.65 18.56 -17.70
CA LEU A 22 -2.91 18.57 -16.43
C LEU A 22 -3.81 18.96 -15.26
N VAL A 23 -4.73 19.90 -15.44
CA VAL A 23 -5.75 20.23 -14.44
C VAL A 23 -6.61 19.01 -14.13
N GLY A 24 -7.11 18.30 -15.16
CA GLY A 24 -7.88 17.08 -14.96
C GLY A 24 -7.10 15.98 -14.22
N ALA A 25 -5.80 15.85 -14.50
CA ALA A 25 -4.91 14.93 -13.79
C ALA A 25 -4.73 15.32 -12.32
N GLY A 26 -4.48 16.61 -12.04
CA GLY A 26 -4.36 17.14 -10.67
C GLY A 26 -5.64 16.96 -9.86
N VAL A 27 -6.80 17.32 -10.44
CA VAL A 27 -8.11 17.09 -9.81
C VAL A 27 -8.35 15.60 -9.55
N GLY A 28 -7.96 14.72 -10.48
CA GLY A 28 -8.09 13.29 -10.30
C GLY A 28 -7.24 12.73 -9.15
N GLY A 29 -5.99 13.19 -9.03
CA GLY A 29 -5.10 12.77 -7.94
C GLY A 29 -5.60 13.24 -6.58
N TRP A 30 -6.01 14.52 -6.50
CA TRP A 30 -6.59 15.09 -5.29
C TRP A 30 -7.89 14.38 -4.90
N ALA A 31 -8.81 14.13 -5.84
CA ALA A 31 -10.03 13.37 -5.58
C ALA A 31 -9.72 11.97 -5.02
N THR A 32 -8.70 11.29 -5.56
CA THR A 32 -8.28 9.98 -5.04
C THR A 32 -7.79 10.07 -3.59
N SER A 33 -7.12 11.15 -3.19
CA SER A 33 -6.68 11.34 -1.80
C SER A 33 -7.86 11.43 -0.82
N LEU A 34 -8.98 12.01 -1.26
CA LEU A 34 -10.22 12.12 -0.45
C LEU A 34 -10.95 10.79 -0.27
N ALA A 35 -10.55 9.74 -1.01
CA ALA A 35 -11.09 8.40 -0.82
C ALA A 35 -10.48 7.68 0.40
N PHE A 36 -9.35 8.14 0.91
CA PHE A 36 -8.69 7.58 2.10
C PHE A 36 -9.36 8.05 3.40
N PRO A 37 -9.08 7.40 4.54
CA PRO A 37 -9.66 7.73 5.84
C PRO A 37 -9.59 9.21 6.24
N ASP A 38 -10.42 9.59 7.22
CA ASP A 38 -10.88 10.94 7.60
C ASP A 38 -11.99 11.50 6.72
N ARG A 39 -11.85 11.40 5.39
CA ARG A 39 -12.96 11.73 4.46
C ARG A 39 -13.70 10.48 4.03
N GLY A 40 -12.99 9.41 3.67
CA GLY A 40 -13.57 8.10 3.38
C GLY A 40 -14.50 8.08 2.16
N TRP A 41 -14.38 9.06 1.25
CA TRP A 41 -15.24 9.15 0.06
C TRP A 41 -14.76 8.19 -1.02
N TRP A 42 -14.85 6.89 -0.74
CA TRP A 42 -14.33 5.79 -1.56
C TRP A 42 -14.71 5.83 -3.06
N PRO A 43 -15.85 6.39 -3.52
CA PRO A 43 -16.13 6.50 -4.96
C PRO A 43 -15.16 7.44 -5.70
N LEU A 44 -14.53 8.38 -4.99
CA LEU A 44 -13.59 9.31 -5.58
C LEU A 44 -12.29 8.65 -6.05
N ALA A 45 -11.94 7.47 -5.54
CA ALA A 45 -10.85 6.67 -6.10
C ALA A 45 -11.16 6.25 -7.55
N TYR A 46 -12.41 5.88 -7.85
CA TYR A 46 -12.82 5.52 -9.22
C TYR A 46 -12.82 6.75 -10.13
N ALA A 47 -13.38 7.86 -9.64
CA ALA A 47 -13.42 9.12 -10.40
C ALA A 47 -11.99 9.63 -10.69
N GLY A 48 -11.10 9.56 -9.70
CA GLY A 48 -9.71 9.97 -9.83
C GLY A 48 -8.94 9.13 -10.85
N MET A 49 -9.15 7.80 -10.85
CA MET A 49 -8.61 6.92 -11.87
C MET A 49 -9.19 7.19 -13.26
N ALA A 50 -10.49 7.48 -13.35
CA ALA A 50 -11.14 7.84 -14.61
C ALA A 50 -10.51 9.12 -15.21
N CYS A 51 -10.26 10.13 -14.38
CA CYS A 51 -9.57 11.37 -14.77
C CYS A 51 -8.16 11.09 -15.29
N LEU A 52 -7.37 10.25 -14.61
CA LEU A 52 -6.02 9.86 -15.04
C LEU A 52 -6.04 9.21 -16.43
N LEU A 53 -6.91 8.22 -16.63
CA LEU A 53 -6.99 7.47 -17.88
C LEU A 53 -7.51 8.33 -19.05
N LEU A 54 -8.46 9.23 -18.78
CA LEU A 54 -8.93 10.21 -19.76
C LEU A 54 -7.84 11.21 -20.14
N ALA A 55 -7.08 11.71 -19.17
CA ALA A 55 -5.99 12.66 -19.39
C ALA A 55 -4.89 12.05 -20.26
N MET A 56 -4.55 10.77 -20.05
CA MET A 56 -3.52 10.06 -20.82
C MET A 56 -3.96 9.64 -22.23
N ARG A 57 -5.22 9.86 -22.62
CA ARG A 57 -5.77 9.38 -23.89
C ARG A 57 -4.96 9.91 -25.08
N GLY A 58 -4.42 9.01 -25.89
CA GLY A 58 -3.62 9.37 -27.07
C GLY A 58 -2.25 9.98 -26.76
N ALA A 59 -1.90 10.23 -25.49
CA ALA A 59 -0.62 10.82 -25.10
C ALA A 59 0.56 9.87 -25.36
N PRO A 60 1.66 10.30 -26.01
CA PRO A 60 2.87 9.47 -26.12
C PRO A 60 3.48 9.18 -24.73
N PRO A 61 4.35 8.17 -24.59
CA PRO A 61 4.86 7.70 -23.30
C PRO A 61 5.40 8.81 -22.38
N VAL A 62 6.23 9.72 -22.89
CA VAL A 62 6.77 10.85 -22.11
C VAL A 62 5.67 11.78 -21.58
N ARG A 63 4.66 12.09 -22.41
CA ARG A 63 3.53 12.93 -21.98
C ARG A 63 2.65 12.19 -20.98
N ALA A 64 2.40 10.90 -21.19
CA ALA A 64 1.62 10.08 -20.25
C ALA A 64 2.34 9.96 -18.89
N ALA A 65 3.68 9.88 -18.89
CA ALA A 65 4.48 9.93 -17.68
C ALA A 65 4.32 11.27 -16.94
N GLY A 66 4.42 12.40 -17.65
CA GLY A 66 4.21 13.72 -17.03
C GLY A 66 2.79 13.91 -16.46
N ILE A 67 1.76 13.37 -17.13
CA ILE A 67 0.38 13.35 -16.62
C ILE A 67 0.29 12.50 -15.35
N GLY A 68 0.89 11.30 -15.37
CA GLY A 68 0.96 10.42 -14.20
C GLY A 68 1.70 11.07 -13.03
N LEU A 69 2.77 11.82 -13.29
CA LEU A 69 3.50 12.56 -12.27
C LEU A 69 2.61 13.64 -11.61
N VAL A 70 1.88 14.44 -12.39
CA VAL A 70 0.98 15.47 -11.84
C VAL A 70 -0.15 14.85 -11.02
N TRP A 71 -0.76 13.78 -11.51
CA TRP A 71 -1.77 13.03 -10.75
C TRP A 71 -1.17 12.46 -9.46
N GLY A 72 0.01 11.85 -9.55
CA GLY A 72 0.70 11.24 -8.42
C GLY A 72 1.06 12.26 -7.35
N LEU A 73 1.56 13.43 -7.73
CA LEU A 73 1.86 14.52 -6.79
C LEU A 73 0.59 15.03 -6.12
N ALA A 74 -0.48 15.26 -6.88
CA ALA A 74 -1.76 15.70 -6.35
C ALA A 74 -2.42 14.66 -5.41
N PHE A 75 -2.05 13.38 -5.56
CA PHE A 75 -2.48 12.30 -4.67
C PHE A 75 -1.59 12.18 -3.42
N PHE A 76 -0.27 12.04 -3.58
CA PHE A 76 0.63 11.72 -2.49
C PHE A 76 0.95 12.90 -1.58
N LEU A 77 1.07 14.14 -2.10
CA LEU A 77 1.31 15.32 -1.25
C LEU A 77 0.30 15.45 -0.11
N PRO A 78 -1.04 15.42 -0.36
CA PRO A 78 -2.01 15.45 0.73
C PRO A 78 -2.06 14.14 1.52
N LEU A 79 -1.89 12.97 0.87
CA LEU A 79 -2.02 11.67 1.53
C LEU A 79 -0.97 11.47 2.63
N VAL A 80 0.30 11.81 2.35
CA VAL A 80 1.43 11.58 3.25
C VAL A 80 1.93 12.86 3.93
N HIS A 81 1.08 13.89 4.05
CA HIS A 81 1.47 15.15 4.70
C HIS A 81 1.88 14.96 6.17
N TRP A 82 1.45 13.87 6.80
CA TRP A 82 1.93 13.46 8.13
C TRP A 82 3.45 13.27 8.20
N ALA A 83 4.14 13.03 7.09
CA ALA A 83 5.61 12.95 7.04
C ALA A 83 6.27 14.30 7.38
N LEU A 84 5.60 15.41 7.10
CA LEU A 84 6.05 16.74 7.53
C LEU A 84 6.07 16.83 9.06
N GLN A 85 5.01 16.33 9.70
CA GLN A 85 4.89 16.32 11.16
C GLN A 85 5.93 15.39 11.79
N ALA A 86 6.07 14.16 11.29
CA ALA A 86 6.99 13.16 11.82
C ALA A 86 8.47 13.57 11.74
N THR A 87 8.84 14.27 10.66
CA THR A 87 10.25 14.65 10.46
C THR A 87 10.53 16.10 10.87
N GLY A 88 9.50 16.92 11.09
CA GLY A 88 9.62 18.36 11.27
C GLY A 88 10.24 19.07 10.06
N SER A 89 10.17 18.48 8.86
CA SER A 89 10.83 18.99 7.66
C SER A 89 10.01 18.76 6.38
N VAL A 90 9.99 19.78 5.52
CA VAL A 90 9.34 19.72 4.20
C VAL A 90 10.08 18.78 3.25
N LEU A 91 11.40 18.62 3.43
CA LEU A 91 12.23 17.88 2.49
C LEU A 91 11.84 16.38 2.41
N PRO A 92 11.76 15.60 3.51
CA PRO A 92 11.34 14.20 3.45
C PRO A 92 9.91 14.02 2.91
N TRP A 93 8.98 14.90 3.29
CA TRP A 93 7.60 14.86 2.80
C TRP A 93 7.52 15.02 1.27
N VAL A 94 8.17 16.04 0.73
CA VAL A 94 8.20 16.28 -0.73
C VAL A 94 8.98 15.18 -1.44
N ALA A 95 10.13 14.75 -0.91
CA ALA A 95 10.94 13.68 -1.49
C ALA A 95 10.16 12.37 -1.57
N LEU A 96 9.48 11.96 -0.50
CA LEU A 96 8.61 10.78 -0.48
C LEU A 96 7.47 10.94 -1.49
N SER A 97 6.78 12.08 -1.49
CA SER A 97 5.66 12.33 -2.41
C SER A 97 6.07 12.26 -3.88
N VAL A 98 7.20 12.88 -4.24
CA VAL A 98 7.78 12.81 -5.58
C VAL A 98 8.16 11.38 -5.92
N PHE A 99 8.83 10.68 -5.01
CA PHE A 99 9.25 9.30 -5.21
C PHE A 99 8.07 8.38 -5.49
N GLN A 100 6.99 8.48 -4.72
CA GLN A 100 5.76 7.73 -4.95
C GLN A 100 5.07 8.13 -6.27
N ALA A 101 5.05 9.42 -6.61
CA ALA A 101 4.48 9.92 -7.86
C ALA A 101 5.24 9.44 -9.11
N LEU A 102 6.54 9.12 -9.01
CA LEU A 102 7.32 8.53 -10.11
C LEU A 102 6.81 7.15 -10.51
N TYR A 103 6.24 6.35 -9.60
CA TYR A 103 5.59 5.08 -9.96
C TYR A 103 4.32 5.32 -10.80
N VAL A 104 3.54 6.35 -10.49
CA VAL A 104 2.38 6.74 -11.29
C VAL A 104 2.82 7.27 -12.67
N ALA A 105 3.92 8.01 -12.73
CA ALA A 105 4.54 8.39 -14.00
C ALA A 105 4.99 7.16 -14.80
N GLY A 106 5.57 6.17 -14.14
CA GLY A 106 5.91 4.86 -14.70
C GLY A 106 4.68 4.16 -15.28
N PHE A 107 3.60 4.06 -14.52
CA PHE A 107 2.31 3.55 -14.99
C PHE A 107 1.85 4.27 -16.27
N GLY A 108 1.90 5.60 -16.29
CA GLY A 108 1.49 6.36 -17.48
C GLY A 108 2.33 6.05 -18.71
N ALA A 109 3.65 5.95 -18.56
CA ALA A 109 4.54 5.53 -19.65
C ALA A 109 4.24 4.11 -20.14
N LEU A 110 4.12 3.15 -19.22
CA LEU A 110 3.87 1.74 -19.53
C LEU A 110 2.49 1.53 -20.18
N TRP A 111 1.47 2.24 -19.71
CA TRP A 111 0.14 2.28 -20.32
C TRP A 111 0.20 2.73 -21.78
N ALA A 112 0.95 3.79 -22.07
CA ALA A 112 1.10 4.31 -23.42
C ALA A 112 1.76 3.31 -24.39
N TYR A 113 2.61 2.41 -23.87
CA TYR A 113 3.15 1.28 -24.63
C TYR A 113 2.14 0.15 -24.77
N ALA A 114 1.61 -0.36 -23.66
CA ALA A 114 0.74 -1.53 -23.63
C ALA A 114 -0.48 -1.37 -24.55
N ARG A 115 -1.12 -0.20 -24.53
CA ARG A 115 -2.31 0.07 -25.36
C ARG A 115 -2.07 0.00 -26.89
N ARG A 116 -0.81 -0.04 -27.34
CA ARG A 116 -0.43 -0.22 -28.76
C ARG A 116 -0.51 -1.67 -29.21
N ALA A 117 -0.65 -2.62 -28.29
CA ALA A 117 -0.75 -4.03 -28.63
C ALA A 117 -1.96 -4.26 -29.56
N VAL A 118 -1.82 -5.17 -30.52
CA VAL A 118 -2.86 -5.42 -31.53
C VAL A 118 -4.17 -5.87 -30.88
N TRP A 119 -4.08 -6.67 -29.82
CA TRP A 119 -5.24 -7.18 -29.08
C TRP A 119 -5.88 -6.16 -28.11
N ILE A 120 -5.26 -4.98 -27.91
CA ILE A 120 -5.77 -3.88 -27.08
C ILE A 120 -6.26 -2.70 -27.95
N THR A 121 -5.58 -2.47 -29.08
CA THR A 121 -5.86 -1.32 -29.95
C THR A 121 -7.29 -1.40 -30.50
N GLY A 122 -8.08 -0.36 -30.26
CA GLY A 122 -9.48 -0.31 -30.71
C GLY A 122 -10.46 -1.18 -29.92
N ARG A 123 -10.02 -1.82 -28.82
CA ARG A 123 -10.84 -2.71 -27.97
C ARG A 123 -10.99 -2.12 -26.56
N PRO A 124 -12.08 -1.38 -26.27
CA PRO A 124 -12.27 -0.65 -25.02
C PRO A 124 -12.20 -1.51 -23.76
N LEU A 125 -12.82 -2.70 -23.76
CA LEU A 125 -12.79 -3.59 -22.59
C LEU A 125 -11.37 -4.15 -22.33
N ALA A 126 -10.64 -4.52 -23.38
CA ALA A 126 -9.24 -4.92 -23.25
C ALA A 126 -8.37 -3.78 -22.71
N GLN A 127 -8.66 -2.52 -23.09
CA GLN A 127 -8.01 -1.34 -22.53
C GLN A 127 -8.29 -1.17 -21.04
N ALA A 128 -9.54 -1.31 -20.61
CA ALA A 128 -9.91 -1.22 -19.21
C ALA A 128 -9.25 -2.32 -18.35
N ALA A 129 -9.31 -3.58 -18.80
CA ALA A 129 -8.66 -4.69 -18.12
C ALA A 129 -7.13 -4.52 -18.05
N THR A 130 -6.50 -4.07 -19.14
CA THR A 130 -5.04 -3.84 -19.15
C THR A 130 -4.64 -2.69 -18.23
N ALA A 131 -5.42 -1.62 -18.17
CA ALA A 131 -5.16 -0.51 -17.24
C ALA A 131 -5.22 -0.99 -15.78
N ALA A 132 -6.22 -1.80 -15.43
CA ALA A 132 -6.34 -2.40 -14.10
C ALA A 132 -5.16 -3.32 -13.75
N VAL A 133 -4.77 -4.19 -14.68
CA VAL A 133 -3.61 -5.09 -14.52
C VAL A 133 -2.33 -4.30 -14.32
N LEU A 134 -2.07 -3.28 -15.15
CA LEU A 134 -0.88 -2.44 -15.03
C LEU A 134 -0.86 -1.63 -13.74
N TRP A 135 -2.02 -1.14 -13.28
CA TRP A 135 -2.13 -0.40 -12.04
C TRP A 135 -1.77 -1.27 -10.84
N ALA A 136 -2.45 -2.42 -10.69
CA ALA A 136 -2.17 -3.34 -9.60
C ALA A 136 -0.71 -3.83 -9.63
N ALA A 137 -0.14 -4.11 -10.82
CA ALA A 137 1.27 -4.42 -10.94
C ALA A 137 2.17 -3.27 -10.44
N ILE A 138 1.94 -2.02 -10.85
CA ILE A 138 2.82 -0.91 -10.45
C ILE A 138 2.71 -0.59 -8.96
N GLU A 139 1.54 -0.78 -8.35
CA GLU A 139 1.35 -0.67 -6.90
C GLU A 139 2.19 -1.72 -6.18
N GLN A 140 2.16 -2.97 -6.61
CA GLN A 140 2.92 -4.03 -5.97
C GLN A 140 4.44 -3.82 -6.09
N VAL A 141 4.93 -3.27 -7.22
CA VAL A 141 6.34 -2.85 -7.32
C VAL A 141 6.66 -1.73 -6.32
N ARG A 142 5.78 -0.72 -6.22
CA ARG A 142 5.93 0.41 -5.29
C ARG A 142 5.92 -0.03 -3.82
N GLY A 143 5.11 -1.04 -3.49
CA GLY A 143 5.00 -1.61 -2.15
C GLY A 143 6.12 -2.58 -1.76
N SER A 144 6.99 -2.98 -2.68
CA SER A 144 8.08 -3.95 -2.41
C SER A 144 9.48 -3.41 -2.69
N TRP A 145 9.62 -2.37 -3.52
CA TRP A 145 10.92 -1.88 -3.95
C TRP A 145 10.96 -0.36 -4.10
N PRO A 146 12.07 0.32 -3.72
CA PRO A 146 13.25 -0.17 -3.00
C PRO A 146 13.04 -0.20 -1.48
N PHE A 147 14.01 -0.75 -0.74
CA PHE A 147 14.03 -0.74 0.74
C PHE A 147 12.80 -1.40 1.39
N GLY A 148 12.31 -2.49 0.81
CA GLY A 148 11.06 -3.12 1.23
C GLY A 148 9.80 -2.43 0.71
N GLY A 149 9.92 -1.26 0.08
CA GLY A 149 8.83 -0.53 -0.56
C GLY A 149 7.92 0.23 0.40
N PHE A 150 6.89 0.87 -0.16
CA PHE A 150 5.95 1.72 0.58
C PHE A 150 4.51 1.48 0.09
N PRO A 151 3.78 0.51 0.67
CA PRO A 151 2.42 0.14 0.25
C PRO A 151 1.37 1.24 0.51
N TRP A 152 1.72 2.26 1.29
CA TRP A 152 0.82 3.35 1.65
C TRP A 152 0.17 3.98 0.43
N GLY A 153 -1.15 4.20 0.46
CA GLY A 153 -1.87 4.73 -0.69
C GLY A 153 -2.25 3.70 -1.75
N PHE A 154 -2.14 2.40 -1.49
CA PHE A 154 -2.82 1.40 -2.33
C PHE A 154 -4.31 1.70 -2.40
N LEU A 155 -4.86 1.65 -3.61
CA LEU A 155 -6.28 1.89 -3.83
C LEU A 155 -7.16 0.97 -2.99
N ALA A 156 -6.72 -0.26 -2.71
CA ALA A 156 -7.39 -1.19 -1.82
C ALA A 156 -7.74 -0.60 -0.44
N PHE A 157 -6.83 0.16 0.18
CA PHE A 157 -7.05 0.71 1.53
C PHE A 157 -8.03 1.88 1.56
N SER A 158 -8.36 2.47 0.41
CA SER A 158 -9.46 3.45 0.31
C SER A 158 -10.85 2.82 0.32
N GLN A 159 -10.94 1.49 0.30
CA GLN A 159 -12.20 0.76 0.06
C GLN A 159 -12.71 0.00 1.28
N THR A 160 -12.20 0.28 2.48
CA THR A 160 -12.57 -0.45 3.71
C THR A 160 -14.04 -0.28 4.12
N GLU A 161 -14.73 0.72 3.59
CA GLU A 161 -16.18 0.92 3.77
C GLU A 161 -16.99 0.61 2.51
N ALA A 162 -16.32 0.28 1.41
CA ALA A 162 -16.97 -0.01 0.14
C ALA A 162 -17.36 -1.49 0.05
N PRO A 163 -18.39 -1.84 -0.75
CA PRO A 163 -18.78 -3.24 -0.91
C PRO A 163 -17.67 -4.12 -1.51
N VAL A 164 -16.73 -3.52 -2.26
CA VAL A 164 -15.57 -4.23 -2.84
C VAL A 164 -14.58 -4.75 -1.80
N LEU A 165 -14.63 -4.30 -0.54
CA LEU A 165 -13.84 -4.89 0.55
C LEU A 165 -14.07 -6.41 0.66
N ARG A 166 -15.28 -6.87 0.35
CA ARG A 166 -15.64 -8.30 0.37
C ARG A 166 -14.87 -9.14 -0.64
N LEU A 167 -14.08 -8.54 -1.53
CA LEU A 167 -13.13 -9.24 -2.41
C LEU A 167 -11.75 -9.48 -1.78
N ALA A 168 -11.44 -8.82 -0.65
CA ALA A 168 -10.16 -8.98 0.04
C ALA A 168 -9.84 -10.45 0.41
N PRO A 169 -10.78 -11.27 0.91
CA PRO A 169 -10.50 -12.68 1.21
C PRO A 169 -10.14 -13.52 -0.03
N TYR A 170 -10.42 -13.04 -1.25
CA TYR A 170 -10.26 -13.82 -2.48
C TYR A 170 -8.96 -13.54 -3.22
N GLY A 171 -8.49 -12.29 -3.20
CA GLY A 171 -7.27 -11.90 -3.92
C GLY A 171 -6.52 -10.74 -3.29
N GLY A 172 -6.84 -10.44 -2.02
CA GLY A 172 -6.16 -9.43 -1.24
C GLY A 172 -6.24 -8.03 -1.82
N GLU A 173 -5.28 -7.21 -1.42
CA GLU A 173 -5.12 -5.84 -1.92
C GLU A 173 -4.93 -5.77 -3.45
N VAL A 174 -4.29 -6.78 -4.07
CA VAL A 174 -4.05 -6.82 -5.51
C VAL A 174 -5.37 -6.82 -6.29
N LEU A 175 -6.28 -7.73 -5.91
CA LEU A 175 -7.58 -7.83 -6.56
C LEU A 175 -8.43 -6.59 -6.30
N VAL A 176 -8.49 -6.10 -5.05
CA VAL A 176 -9.30 -4.93 -4.72
C VAL A 176 -8.80 -3.70 -5.51
N SER A 177 -7.50 -3.42 -5.50
CA SER A 177 -6.91 -2.34 -6.30
C SER A 177 -7.19 -2.48 -7.80
N ALA A 178 -7.11 -3.70 -8.34
CA ALA A 178 -7.46 -3.94 -9.74
C ALA A 178 -8.93 -3.62 -10.05
N ILE A 179 -9.86 -3.92 -9.14
CA ILE A 179 -11.28 -3.61 -9.29
C ILE A 179 -11.54 -2.10 -9.19
N VAL A 180 -10.87 -1.38 -8.29
CA VAL A 180 -10.93 0.09 -8.25
C VAL A 180 -10.46 0.68 -9.59
N ALA A 181 -9.32 0.20 -10.10
CA ALA A 181 -8.74 0.69 -11.34
C ALA A 181 -9.62 0.34 -12.57
N ALA A 182 -10.19 -0.88 -12.61
CA ALA A 182 -11.10 -1.32 -13.67
C ALA A 182 -12.40 -0.49 -13.67
N THR A 183 -12.94 -0.19 -12.49
CA THR A 183 -14.13 0.65 -12.33
C THR A 183 -13.88 2.06 -12.85
N GLY A 184 -12.76 2.68 -12.47
CA GLY A 184 -12.35 3.98 -13.01
C GLY A 184 -12.14 3.95 -14.54
N ALA A 185 -11.60 2.86 -15.08
CA ALA A 185 -11.46 2.68 -16.51
C ALA A 185 -12.82 2.57 -17.24
N LEU A 186 -13.79 1.85 -16.67
CA LEU A 186 -15.14 1.75 -17.20
C LEU A 186 -15.88 3.10 -17.14
N MET A 187 -15.71 3.87 -16.07
CA MET A 187 -16.22 5.25 -15.97
C MET A 187 -15.60 6.16 -17.05
N ALA A 188 -14.28 6.06 -17.25
CA ALA A 188 -13.60 6.77 -18.33
C ALA A 188 -14.16 6.36 -19.70
N LEU A 189 -14.46 5.08 -19.93
CA LEU A 189 -15.09 4.62 -21.18
C LEU A 189 -16.51 5.15 -21.36
N ALA A 190 -17.32 5.13 -20.30
CA ALA A 190 -18.68 5.66 -20.32
C ALA A 190 -18.69 7.14 -20.74
N LEU A 191 -17.83 7.96 -20.14
CA LEU A 191 -17.68 9.37 -20.50
C LEU A 191 -17.26 9.56 -21.97
N GLN A 192 -16.41 8.68 -22.49
CA GLN A 192 -16.02 8.72 -23.91
C GLN A 192 -17.17 8.36 -24.85
N TYR A 193 -18.02 7.41 -24.48
CA TYR A 193 -19.21 7.05 -25.24
C TYR A 193 -20.26 8.16 -25.21
N LEU A 194 -20.49 8.79 -24.05
CA LEU A 194 -21.39 9.94 -23.92
C LEU A 194 -20.95 11.12 -24.81
N ARG A 195 -19.64 11.42 -24.84
CA ARG A 195 -19.09 12.45 -25.74
C ARG A 195 -19.27 12.15 -27.23
N ARG A 196 -19.51 10.89 -27.58
CA ARG A 196 -19.83 10.43 -28.94
C ARG A 196 -21.31 10.14 -29.13
N THR A 197 -22.16 10.60 -28.21
CA THR A 197 -23.62 10.36 -28.21
C THR A 197 -24.03 8.88 -28.22
N ALA A 198 -23.11 7.98 -27.85
CA ALA A 198 -23.35 6.53 -27.80
C ALA A 198 -23.93 6.12 -26.44
N VAL A 199 -25.13 6.59 -26.12
CA VAL A 199 -25.76 6.48 -24.78
C VAL A 199 -25.90 5.03 -24.33
N THR A 200 -26.28 4.10 -25.21
CA THR A 200 -26.41 2.67 -24.86
C THR A 200 -25.09 2.01 -24.51
N ALA A 201 -23.98 2.40 -25.15
CA ALA A 201 -22.65 1.92 -24.81
C ALA A 201 -22.16 2.52 -23.48
N ALA A 202 -22.47 3.79 -23.23
CA ALA A 202 -22.20 4.43 -21.95
C ALA A 202 -22.96 3.78 -20.80
N GLY A 203 -24.27 3.54 -20.97
CA GLY A 203 -25.11 2.86 -19.98
C GLY A 203 -24.59 1.46 -19.63
N ARG A 204 -24.15 0.68 -20.64
CA ARG A 204 -23.52 -0.63 -20.40
C ARG A 204 -22.21 -0.54 -19.62
N ALA A 205 -21.36 0.44 -19.93
CA ALA A 205 -20.10 0.65 -19.20
C ALA A 205 -20.36 1.07 -17.74
N LEU A 206 -21.35 1.94 -17.50
CA LEU A 206 -21.75 2.34 -16.15
C LEU A 206 -22.39 1.19 -15.37
N LEU A 207 -23.24 0.39 -16.01
CA LEU A 207 -23.82 -0.80 -15.39
C LEU A 207 -22.72 -1.80 -15.01
N ALA A 208 -21.75 -2.04 -15.91
CA ALA A 208 -20.61 -2.90 -15.59
C ALA A 208 -19.78 -2.35 -14.42
N ALA A 209 -19.54 -1.04 -14.36
CA ALA A 209 -18.86 -0.40 -13.22
C ALA A 209 -19.68 -0.56 -11.92
N ALA A 210 -20.99 -0.33 -11.97
CA ALA A 210 -21.88 -0.50 -10.83
C ALA A 210 -21.93 -1.96 -10.34
N LEU A 211 -21.91 -2.93 -11.25
CA LEU A 211 -21.86 -4.36 -10.91
C LEU A 211 -20.51 -4.75 -10.31
N LEU A 212 -19.39 -4.27 -10.85
CA LEU A 212 -18.05 -4.52 -10.27
C LEU A 212 -17.94 -4.01 -8.83
N VAL A 213 -18.62 -2.92 -8.51
CA VAL A 213 -18.61 -2.33 -7.16
C VAL A 213 -19.66 -2.97 -6.26
N GLY A 214 -20.90 -3.10 -6.73
CA GLY A 214 -22.05 -3.49 -5.93
C GLY A 214 -22.21 -5.00 -5.72
N ALA A 215 -21.91 -5.83 -6.73
CA ALA A 215 -22.08 -7.28 -6.64
C ALA A 215 -21.23 -7.93 -5.52
N PRO A 216 -19.97 -7.50 -5.28
CA PRO A 216 -19.21 -7.95 -4.12
C PRO A 216 -19.92 -7.78 -2.77
N GLY A 217 -20.83 -6.80 -2.66
CA GLY A 217 -21.68 -6.57 -1.49
C GLY A 217 -22.48 -7.79 -1.04
N LEU A 218 -22.74 -8.72 -1.96
CA LEU A 218 -23.52 -9.94 -1.73
C LEU A 218 -22.66 -11.13 -1.27
N LEU A 219 -21.33 -11.02 -1.33
CA LEU A 219 -20.43 -12.09 -0.90
C LEU A 219 -20.45 -12.20 0.63
N PRO A 220 -20.63 -13.40 1.19
CA PRO A 220 -20.63 -13.57 2.64
C PRO A 220 -19.23 -13.35 3.22
N LEU A 221 -19.17 -12.70 4.38
CA LEU A 221 -17.98 -12.68 5.24
C LEU A 221 -18.31 -13.45 6.50
N ASN A 222 -17.50 -14.46 6.84
CA ASN A 222 -17.73 -15.23 8.06
C ASN A 222 -17.07 -14.53 9.25
N ALA A 223 -17.88 -14.06 10.19
CA ALA A 223 -17.45 -13.38 11.41
C ALA A 223 -17.63 -14.23 12.68
N GLY A 224 -18.01 -15.51 12.53
CA GLY A 224 -18.18 -16.45 13.64
C GLY A 224 -16.85 -16.97 14.18
N HIS A 225 -16.89 -17.57 15.36
CA HIS A 225 -15.75 -18.28 15.94
C HIS A 225 -15.63 -19.71 15.37
N GLU A 226 -14.40 -20.20 15.29
CA GLU A 226 -14.09 -21.59 14.91
C GLU A 226 -13.35 -22.32 16.05
N SER A 227 -12.63 -21.57 16.88
CA SER A 227 -11.75 -22.09 17.94
C SER A 227 -11.87 -21.33 19.26
N GLY A 228 -13.08 -20.81 19.54
CA GLY A 228 -13.41 -20.05 20.74
C GLY A 228 -13.38 -18.54 20.54
N SER A 229 -13.35 -17.79 21.64
CA SER A 229 -13.27 -16.32 21.63
C SER A 229 -12.46 -15.86 22.82
N LEU A 230 -11.81 -14.70 22.69
CA LEU A 230 -11.09 -14.04 23.78
C LEU A 230 -11.79 -12.75 24.19
N LEU A 231 -12.00 -12.55 25.49
CA LEU A 231 -12.31 -11.25 26.07
C LEU A 231 -11.00 -10.48 26.27
N ILE A 232 -10.72 -9.57 25.34
CA ILE A 232 -9.46 -8.83 25.29
C ILE A 232 -9.67 -7.43 25.85
N GLY A 233 -8.72 -6.99 26.67
CA GLY A 233 -8.51 -5.59 27.03
C GLY A 233 -7.41 -4.95 26.19
N ALA A 234 -7.57 -3.70 25.78
CA ALA A 234 -6.49 -2.90 25.19
C ALA A 234 -6.41 -1.53 25.86
N VAL A 235 -5.21 -1.08 26.18
CA VAL A 235 -4.98 0.17 26.91
C VAL A 235 -4.26 1.18 26.03
N GLN A 236 -4.83 2.36 25.89
CA GLN A 236 -4.20 3.53 25.27
C GLN A 236 -3.88 4.55 26.36
N GLY A 237 -2.64 4.51 26.88
CA GLY A 237 -2.24 5.28 28.06
C GLY A 237 -1.92 6.76 27.81
N ASN A 238 -1.93 7.22 26.54
CA ASN A 238 -1.52 8.58 26.15
C ASN A 238 -0.07 8.92 26.57
N VAL A 239 0.37 10.15 26.30
CA VAL A 239 1.65 10.70 26.81
C VAL A 239 1.38 11.85 27.78
N PRO A 240 2.18 12.01 28.85
CA PRO A 240 2.13 13.19 29.73
C PRO A 240 2.50 14.49 28.98
N GLN A 241 2.24 15.65 29.59
CA GLN A 241 2.54 16.96 28.99
C GLN A 241 4.02 17.12 28.63
N GLN A 242 4.29 17.85 27.53
CA GLN A 242 5.63 18.06 27.00
C GLN A 242 6.52 18.87 27.98
N GLY A 243 7.74 18.40 28.24
CA GLY A 243 8.75 19.16 29.01
C GLY A 243 9.63 18.35 29.97
N ALA A 244 9.30 17.08 30.23
CA ALA A 244 10.11 16.18 31.06
C ALA A 244 11.34 15.64 30.32
N ASP A 245 12.34 15.14 31.07
CA ASP A 245 13.44 14.36 30.48
C ASP A 245 12.90 13.06 29.85
N TRP A 246 13.59 12.53 28.84
CA TRP A 246 13.15 11.36 28.08
C TRP A 246 12.87 10.15 28.99
N ALA A 247 13.69 9.95 30.03
CA ALA A 247 13.60 8.80 30.93
C ALA A 247 12.38 8.92 31.85
N GLU A 248 12.08 10.12 32.35
CA GLU A 248 10.89 10.39 33.15
C GLU A 248 9.64 10.18 32.30
N GLN A 249 9.62 10.74 31.09
CA GLN A 249 8.51 10.55 30.16
C GLN A 249 8.27 9.07 29.82
N ALA A 250 9.33 8.29 29.61
CA ALA A 250 9.21 6.85 29.34
C ALA A 250 8.61 6.08 30.54
N ARG A 251 8.98 6.44 31.77
CA ARG A 251 8.39 5.85 32.99
C ARG A 251 6.93 6.23 33.16
N ASP A 252 6.60 7.49 32.93
CA ASP A 252 5.22 7.98 33.03
C ASP A 252 4.31 7.31 31.99
N VAL A 253 4.78 7.14 30.75
CA VAL A 253 4.03 6.38 29.73
C VAL A 253 3.76 4.96 30.21
N THR A 254 4.75 4.28 30.81
CA THR A 254 4.54 2.93 31.33
C THR A 254 3.53 2.93 32.49
N ALA A 255 3.63 3.91 33.39
CA ALA A 255 2.70 4.10 34.50
C ALA A 255 1.27 4.33 34.02
N ASN A 256 1.06 5.17 33.00
CA ASN A 256 -0.27 5.42 32.45
C ASN A 256 -0.92 4.13 31.91
N HIS A 257 -0.15 3.26 31.25
CA HIS A 257 -0.68 1.97 30.77
C HIS A 257 -0.97 1.01 31.92
N ALA A 258 -0.17 1.03 32.99
CA ALA A 258 -0.44 0.27 34.20
C ALA A 258 -1.74 0.74 34.90
N GLU A 259 -1.90 2.05 35.09
CA GLU A 259 -3.12 2.63 35.67
C GLU A 259 -4.35 2.36 34.80
N GLY A 260 -4.22 2.48 33.47
CA GLY A 260 -5.29 2.11 32.54
C GLY A 260 -5.66 0.63 32.62
N THR A 261 -4.68 -0.24 32.86
CA THR A 261 -4.93 -1.68 33.09
C THR A 261 -5.68 -1.92 34.39
N GLU A 262 -5.33 -1.20 35.46
CA GLU A 262 -6.03 -1.26 36.75
C GLU A 262 -7.49 -0.77 36.63
N ARG A 263 -7.74 0.29 35.84
CA ARG A 263 -9.10 0.73 35.49
C ARG A 263 -9.86 -0.31 34.67
N LEU A 264 -9.18 -0.91 33.68
CA LEU A 264 -9.75 -1.96 32.83
C LEU A 264 -10.20 -3.18 33.65
N ALA A 265 -9.45 -3.55 34.69
CA ALA A 265 -9.84 -4.60 35.64
C ALA A 265 -11.16 -4.29 36.36
N ALA A 266 -11.37 -3.02 36.76
CA ALA A 266 -12.61 -2.58 37.38
C ALA A 266 -13.77 -2.55 36.37
N ASP A 267 -13.54 -2.02 35.17
CA ASP A 267 -14.54 -1.87 34.10
C ASP A 267 -14.98 -3.19 33.47
N ALA A 268 -14.17 -4.25 33.59
CA ALA A 268 -14.54 -5.59 33.13
C ALA A 268 -15.82 -6.11 33.83
N GLY A 269 -16.22 -5.52 34.96
CA GLY A 269 -17.50 -5.78 35.63
C GLY A 269 -17.55 -7.18 36.23
N GLY A 270 -16.42 -7.67 36.75
CA GLY A 270 -16.27 -9.02 37.30
C GLY A 270 -16.06 -10.12 36.26
N ARG A 271 -16.01 -9.79 34.96
CA ARG A 271 -15.58 -10.74 33.93
C ARG A 271 -14.06 -10.84 33.92
N GLN A 272 -13.53 -12.06 33.94
CA GLN A 272 -12.10 -12.29 33.79
C GLN A 272 -11.68 -11.99 32.35
N LEU A 273 -10.66 -11.17 32.19
CA LEU A 273 -10.05 -10.91 30.87
C LEU A 273 -9.12 -12.07 30.52
N ASP A 274 -9.09 -12.42 29.24
CA ASP A 274 -8.23 -13.50 28.75
C ASP A 274 -6.84 -12.99 28.37
N LEU A 275 -6.74 -11.71 27.97
CA LEU A 275 -5.53 -11.06 27.50
C LEU A 275 -5.68 -9.54 27.62
N VAL A 276 -4.62 -8.85 28.03
CA VAL A 276 -4.53 -7.39 27.96
C VAL A 276 -3.35 -6.96 27.09
N VAL A 277 -3.58 -5.98 26.21
CA VAL A 277 -2.61 -5.54 25.21
C VAL A 277 -2.25 -4.07 25.40
N TRP A 278 -0.96 -3.79 25.45
CA TRP A 278 -0.36 -2.46 25.40
C TRP A 278 0.29 -2.21 24.04
N PRO A 279 0.40 -0.93 23.63
CA PRO A 279 0.96 -0.55 22.33
C PRO A 279 2.47 -0.74 22.22
N GLU A 280 2.97 -0.48 21.02
CA GLU A 280 4.40 -0.33 20.73
C GLU A 280 5.00 0.72 21.67
N SER A 281 6.18 0.44 22.22
CA SER A 281 6.87 1.38 23.11
C SER A 281 6.06 1.81 24.35
N ALA A 282 5.12 0.98 24.82
CA ALA A 282 4.42 1.23 26.09
C ALA A 282 5.36 1.16 27.30
N ALA A 283 6.44 0.38 27.20
CA ALA A 283 7.54 0.33 28.15
C ALA A 283 8.87 0.55 27.41
N ASP A 284 9.16 1.79 27.01
CA ASP A 284 10.40 2.15 26.29
C ASP A 284 11.68 1.79 27.07
N ILE A 285 11.63 1.84 28.40
CA ILE A 285 12.67 1.30 29.27
C ILE A 285 12.36 -0.19 29.50
N ASP A 286 13.26 -1.06 29.06
CA ASP A 286 13.03 -2.50 29.02
C ASP A 286 12.85 -3.12 30.43
N PRO A 287 11.66 -3.66 30.76
CA PRO A 287 11.40 -4.26 32.07
C PRO A 287 12.25 -5.51 32.35
N ARG A 288 12.86 -6.13 31.34
CA ARG A 288 13.81 -7.24 31.54
C ARG A 288 15.13 -6.77 32.18
N THR A 289 15.41 -5.47 32.12
CA THR A 289 16.67 -4.87 32.59
C THR A 289 16.47 -3.78 33.65
N ASP A 290 15.26 -3.25 33.81
CA ASP A 290 14.90 -2.23 34.79
C ASP A 290 13.89 -2.78 35.81
N PRO A 291 14.30 -3.02 37.08
CA PRO A 291 13.41 -3.59 38.10
C PRO A 291 12.20 -2.72 38.45
N ALA A 292 12.28 -1.39 38.32
CA ALA A 292 11.17 -0.50 38.61
C ALA A 292 10.08 -0.60 37.53
N GLN A 293 10.49 -0.71 36.27
CA GLN A 293 9.57 -1.01 35.17
C GLN A 293 8.97 -2.41 35.31
N ALA A 294 9.79 -3.42 35.62
CA ALA A 294 9.30 -4.77 35.90
C ALA A 294 8.21 -4.77 36.97
N SER A 295 8.43 -4.08 38.10
CA SER A 295 7.45 -3.98 39.18
C SER A 295 6.15 -3.29 38.75
N THR A 296 6.21 -2.32 37.84
CA THR A 296 5.04 -1.59 37.34
C THR A 296 4.21 -2.49 36.41
N VAL A 297 4.87 -3.18 35.49
CA VAL A 297 4.23 -4.15 34.58
C VAL A 297 3.65 -5.34 35.37
N ASP A 298 4.38 -5.84 36.36
CA ASP A 298 3.94 -6.96 37.18
C ASP A 298 2.70 -6.62 38.02
N ARG A 299 2.65 -5.42 38.60
CA ARG A 299 1.45 -4.91 39.29
C ARG A 299 0.26 -4.85 38.35
N ALA A 300 0.43 -4.32 37.14
CA ALA A 300 -0.64 -4.25 36.16
C ALA A 300 -1.15 -5.64 35.76
N ALA A 301 -0.24 -6.60 35.50
CA ALA A 301 -0.61 -7.99 35.19
C ALA A 301 -1.37 -8.64 36.35
N ALA A 302 -0.92 -8.42 37.59
CA ALA A 302 -1.56 -8.93 38.79
C ALA A 302 -2.97 -8.35 39.00
N ALA A 303 -3.19 -7.08 38.66
CA ALA A 303 -4.48 -6.41 38.81
C ALA A 303 -5.56 -7.02 37.90
N VAL A 304 -5.21 -7.43 36.68
CA VAL A 304 -6.15 -8.08 35.74
C VAL A 304 -6.16 -9.60 35.87
N GLY A 305 -5.14 -10.22 36.47
CA GLY A 305 -5.04 -11.68 36.56
C GLY A 305 -4.95 -12.38 35.21
N ALA A 306 -4.41 -11.70 34.20
CA ALA A 306 -4.34 -12.15 32.80
C ALA A 306 -2.95 -11.85 32.23
N PRO A 307 -2.50 -12.58 31.19
CA PRO A 307 -1.25 -12.25 30.50
C PRO A 307 -1.32 -10.84 29.88
N LEU A 308 -0.21 -10.12 29.93
CA LEU A 308 0.00 -8.85 29.25
C LEU A 308 0.86 -9.04 28.00
N LEU A 309 0.52 -8.30 26.95
CA LEU A 309 1.41 -8.05 25.81
C LEU A 309 1.83 -6.59 25.84
N LEU A 310 3.13 -6.29 25.76
CA LEU A 310 3.61 -4.91 25.79
C LEU A 310 4.81 -4.67 24.88
N GLY A 311 4.87 -3.47 24.31
CA GLY A 311 6.00 -3.05 23.49
C GLY A 311 7.16 -2.45 24.29
N THR A 312 8.38 -2.84 23.93
CA THR A 312 9.65 -2.43 24.56
C THR A 312 10.76 -2.24 23.53
N GLN A 313 11.86 -1.59 23.93
CA GLN A 313 13.06 -1.39 23.13
C GLN A 313 14.23 -2.21 23.72
N ARG A 314 14.77 -3.17 22.94
CA ARG A 314 15.94 -3.95 23.36
C ARG A 314 17.22 -3.38 22.77
N PHE A 315 18.21 -3.15 23.62
CA PHE A 315 19.56 -2.73 23.25
C PHE A 315 20.57 -3.82 23.61
N PRO A 316 20.99 -4.67 22.65
CA PRO A 316 21.96 -5.73 22.91
C PRO A 316 23.31 -5.17 23.36
N LYS A 317 23.87 -5.71 24.44
CA LYS A 317 25.20 -5.30 24.94
C LYS A 317 26.27 -5.49 23.87
N GLY A 318 27.09 -4.46 23.66
CA GLY A 318 28.22 -4.49 22.73
C GLY A 318 27.85 -4.33 21.26
N GLN A 319 26.60 -4.00 20.94
CA GLN A 319 26.15 -3.72 19.57
C GLN A 319 25.51 -2.33 19.50
N ASP A 320 25.79 -1.57 18.44
CA ASP A 320 25.17 -0.26 18.18
C ASP A 320 23.89 -0.41 17.33
N ILE A 321 22.99 -1.26 17.83
CA ILE A 321 21.67 -1.51 17.22
C ILE A 321 20.62 -1.58 18.32
N ARG A 322 19.36 -1.42 17.92
CA ARG A 322 18.20 -1.69 18.77
C ARG A 322 17.19 -2.59 18.08
N TYR A 323 16.36 -3.27 18.88
CA TYR A 323 15.18 -3.98 18.40
C TYR A 323 13.94 -3.36 19.03
N ASN A 324 12.88 -3.27 18.23
CA ASN A 324 11.54 -2.94 18.70
C ASN A 324 10.77 -4.24 18.86
N GLU A 325 10.35 -4.53 20.09
CA GLU A 325 9.84 -5.84 20.47
C GLU A 325 8.49 -5.74 21.15
N ILE A 326 7.64 -6.74 20.93
CA ILE A 326 6.49 -7.03 21.79
C ILE A 326 6.85 -8.26 22.62
N ILE A 327 6.62 -8.19 23.92
CA ILE A 327 6.86 -9.29 24.85
C ILE A 327 5.56 -9.69 25.53
N THR A 328 5.42 -10.98 25.86
CA THR A 328 4.42 -11.44 26.82
C THR A 328 4.96 -11.24 28.25
N TRP A 329 4.06 -10.95 29.18
CA TRP A 329 4.35 -10.84 30.60
C TRP A 329 3.25 -11.49 31.44
N THR A 330 3.64 -12.34 32.38
CA THR A 330 2.73 -12.97 33.34
C THR A 330 3.14 -12.59 34.76
N ALA A 331 2.17 -12.17 35.58
CA ALA A 331 2.41 -11.74 36.96
C ALA A 331 3.22 -12.79 37.76
N GLY A 332 4.29 -12.38 38.41
CA GLY A 332 5.18 -13.23 39.20
C GLY A 332 6.09 -14.18 38.40
N ALA A 333 5.79 -14.45 37.12
CA ALA A 333 6.62 -15.27 36.24
C ALA A 333 7.54 -14.41 35.33
N GLY A 334 7.12 -13.18 35.01
CA GLY A 334 7.86 -12.26 34.16
C GLY A 334 7.66 -12.52 32.67
N VAL A 335 8.71 -12.32 31.88
CA VAL A 335 8.67 -12.37 30.41
C VAL A 335 8.50 -13.80 29.88
N GLY A 336 7.65 -13.98 28.86
CA GLY A 336 7.50 -15.22 28.11
C GLY A 336 8.03 -15.09 26.67
N ASP A 337 7.18 -15.36 25.69
CA ASP A 337 7.47 -15.20 24.27
C ASP A 337 7.70 -13.74 23.83
N THR A 338 8.44 -13.55 22.74
CA THR A 338 8.87 -12.24 22.21
C THR A 338 8.83 -12.21 20.69
N TYR A 339 8.25 -11.14 20.14
CA TYR A 339 8.31 -10.81 18.72
C TYR A 339 9.14 -9.56 18.49
N ALA A 340 10.05 -9.57 17.51
CA ALA A 340 10.84 -8.41 17.10
C ALA A 340 10.45 -7.94 15.69
N LYS A 341 10.26 -6.63 15.53
CA LYS A 341 9.86 -5.97 14.27
C LYS A 341 10.75 -6.41 13.11
N GLN A 342 10.17 -6.97 12.05
CA GLN A 342 10.89 -7.48 10.87
C GLN A 342 11.10 -6.42 9.78
N HIS A 343 10.20 -5.44 9.65
CA HIS A 343 10.29 -4.34 8.70
C HIS A 343 10.44 -2.98 9.40
N PRO A 344 11.65 -2.63 9.86
CA PRO A 344 11.96 -1.26 10.25
C PRO A 344 11.69 -0.27 9.11
N VAL A 345 11.19 0.92 9.45
CA VAL A 345 10.84 1.98 8.49
C VAL A 345 12.12 2.68 8.00
N PRO A 346 12.38 2.71 6.68
CA PRO A 346 13.52 3.44 6.13
C PRO A 346 13.43 4.94 6.45
N PHE A 347 14.55 5.53 6.84
CA PHE A 347 14.72 6.93 7.27
C PHE A 347 13.99 7.34 8.56
N GLY A 348 13.16 6.46 9.14
CA GLY A 348 12.51 6.67 10.44
C GLY A 348 13.15 5.86 11.56
N GLU A 349 13.45 4.59 11.29
CA GLU A 349 13.98 3.64 12.28
C GLU A 349 15.39 3.16 11.95
N TYR A 350 15.77 3.21 10.67
CA TYR A 350 17.14 3.00 10.22
C TYR A 350 17.43 3.87 8.99
N VAL A 351 18.70 4.17 8.69
CA VAL A 351 19.06 4.97 7.50
C VAL A 351 19.79 4.12 6.44
N PRO A 352 19.13 3.75 5.33
CA PRO A 352 19.81 3.05 4.24
C PRO A 352 20.89 3.96 3.62
N PHE A 353 22.09 3.43 3.36
CA PHE A 353 23.20 4.19 2.77
C PHE A 353 23.49 5.53 3.47
N ARG A 354 23.48 5.55 4.81
CA ARG A 354 23.63 6.76 5.64
C ARG A 354 24.73 7.73 5.18
N SER A 355 25.92 7.22 4.81
CA SER A 355 27.03 8.06 4.33
C SER A 355 26.74 8.84 3.05
N PHE A 356 25.90 8.30 2.17
CA PHE A 356 25.43 9.00 0.97
C PHE A 356 24.38 10.07 1.32
N PHE A 357 23.35 9.70 2.09
CA PHE A 357 22.27 10.64 2.42
C PHE A 357 22.70 11.76 3.38
N ARG A 358 23.71 11.53 4.21
CA ARG A 358 24.32 12.57 5.06
C ARG A 358 24.92 13.72 4.23
N GLN A 359 25.33 13.46 2.98
CA GLN A 359 25.77 14.51 2.05
C GLN A 359 24.62 15.40 1.55
N LEU A 360 23.38 14.90 1.62
CA LEU A 360 22.19 15.61 1.18
C LEU A 360 21.49 16.35 2.32
N THR A 361 21.47 15.77 3.52
CA THR A 361 20.81 16.36 4.68
C THR A 361 21.37 15.82 6.01
N PRO A 362 21.54 16.66 7.04
CA PRO A 362 21.92 16.21 8.38
C PRO A 362 20.77 15.50 9.12
N LEU A 363 19.54 15.53 8.60
CA LEU A 363 18.37 14.90 9.24
C LEU A 363 18.56 13.40 9.49
N VAL A 364 19.38 12.73 8.69
CA VAL A 364 19.68 11.30 8.87
C VAL A 364 20.28 11.00 10.25
N ASP A 365 20.98 11.94 10.85
CA ASP A 365 21.65 11.75 12.14
C ASP A 365 20.69 11.89 13.34
N ARG A 366 19.41 12.20 13.10
CA ARG A 366 18.36 12.10 14.12
C ARG A 366 18.03 10.65 14.49
N VAL A 367 18.26 9.71 13.56
CA VAL A 367 18.26 8.29 13.88
C VAL A 367 19.65 7.94 14.40
N ALA A 368 19.83 8.04 15.73
CA ALA A 368 21.12 7.84 16.38
C ALA A 368 21.57 6.37 16.35
N THR A 369 20.68 5.46 16.73
CA THR A 369 20.91 4.01 16.71
C THR A 369 19.94 3.36 15.72
N ASP A 370 20.49 2.65 14.73
CA ASP A 370 19.70 1.96 13.72
C ASP A 370 18.95 0.78 14.36
N MET A 371 17.68 0.62 13.97
CA MET A 371 16.88 -0.54 14.33
C MET A 371 17.23 -1.71 13.41
N ALA A 372 17.54 -2.86 14.01
CA ALA A 372 17.72 -4.11 13.30
C ALA A 372 16.38 -4.82 13.08
N ALA A 373 16.27 -5.54 11.95
CA ALA A 373 15.13 -6.38 11.65
C ALA A 373 15.17 -7.69 12.46
N GLY A 374 14.02 -8.08 13.00
CA GLY A 374 13.78 -9.41 13.56
C GLY A 374 13.85 -10.50 12.49
N GLY A 375 14.27 -11.71 12.89
CA GLY A 375 14.40 -12.86 11.97
C GLY A 375 13.45 -14.02 12.26
N ALA A 376 12.69 -13.96 13.37
CA ALA A 376 11.70 -14.95 13.77
C ALA A 376 10.37 -14.73 13.05
N PRO A 377 9.51 -15.75 12.91
CA PRO A 377 8.19 -15.61 12.28
C PRO A 377 7.34 -14.51 12.93
N ALA A 378 6.39 -13.97 12.17
CA ALA A 378 5.54 -12.85 12.60
C ALA A 378 4.40 -13.28 13.56
N VAL A 379 4.76 -14.01 14.61
CA VAL A 379 3.83 -14.57 15.60
C VAL A 379 4.30 -14.33 17.03
N ILE A 380 3.35 -14.39 17.95
CA ILE A 380 3.60 -14.50 19.38
C ILE A 380 2.61 -15.50 19.98
N ASP A 381 3.10 -16.39 20.82
CA ASP A 381 2.30 -17.39 21.52
C ASP A 381 1.94 -16.89 22.93
N VAL A 382 0.66 -16.96 23.26
CA VAL A 382 0.14 -16.53 24.56
C VAL A 382 -0.63 -17.66 25.21
N ARG A 383 -0.23 -18.05 26.44
CA ARG A 383 -1.01 -18.98 27.25
C ARG A 383 -2.32 -18.34 27.68
N ILE A 384 -3.45 -18.89 27.23
CA ILE A 384 -4.78 -18.43 27.61
C ILE A 384 -5.42 -19.46 28.56
N ASP A 385 -5.54 -19.10 29.83
CA ASP A 385 -6.04 -20.01 30.87
C ASP A 385 -7.50 -20.42 30.63
N ALA A 386 -8.36 -19.49 30.20
CA ALA A 386 -9.76 -19.78 29.91
C ALA A 386 -9.96 -20.82 28.79
N LEU A 387 -8.96 -20.99 27.92
CA LEU A 387 -8.96 -21.99 26.85
C LEU A 387 -8.08 -23.21 27.16
N GLY A 388 -7.29 -23.16 28.24
CA GLY A 388 -6.36 -24.23 28.62
C GLY A 388 -5.26 -24.52 27.60
N ARG A 389 -4.92 -23.56 26.74
CA ARG A 389 -3.95 -23.73 25.64
C ARG A 389 -3.27 -22.42 25.26
N ASP A 390 -2.22 -22.52 24.47
CA ASP A 390 -1.63 -21.37 23.80
C ASP A 390 -2.52 -20.92 22.63
N VAL A 391 -2.67 -19.61 22.49
CA VAL A 391 -3.28 -18.95 21.34
C VAL A 391 -2.20 -18.15 20.65
N ARG A 392 -2.07 -18.39 19.35
CA ARG A 392 -1.07 -17.73 18.51
C ARG A 392 -1.64 -16.48 17.85
N LEU A 393 -0.90 -15.38 17.92
CA LEU A 393 -1.29 -14.10 17.35
C LEU A 393 -0.31 -13.68 16.24
N ALA A 394 -0.83 -13.37 15.05
CA ALA A 394 -0.04 -12.81 13.96
C ALA A 394 0.27 -11.35 14.30
N THR A 395 1.53 -11.03 14.54
CA THR A 395 1.92 -9.74 15.11
C THR A 395 2.69 -8.91 14.08
N GLY A 396 2.24 -7.67 13.86
CA GLY A 396 2.94 -6.70 13.03
C GLY A 396 2.98 -5.34 13.74
N ILE A 397 4.18 -4.89 14.07
CA ILE A 397 4.40 -3.64 14.80
C ILE A 397 4.28 -2.46 13.83
N CYS A 398 3.36 -1.54 14.13
CA CYS A 398 3.26 -0.24 13.49
C CYS A 398 3.07 -0.34 11.95
N PHE A 399 4.02 0.15 11.16
CA PHE A 399 3.98 0.13 9.69
C PHE A 399 3.86 -1.28 9.10
N GLU A 400 4.15 -2.34 9.86
CA GLU A 400 4.12 -3.72 9.39
C GLU A 400 2.73 -4.17 8.91
N VAL A 401 1.65 -3.57 9.42
CA VAL A 401 0.29 -3.85 8.95
C VAL A 401 0.08 -3.56 7.45
N ALA A 402 0.87 -2.63 6.90
CA ALA A 402 0.84 -2.29 5.49
C ALA A 402 1.37 -3.43 4.59
N TYR A 403 2.13 -4.38 5.14
CA TYR A 403 2.79 -5.45 4.39
C TYR A 403 2.01 -6.76 4.50
N ALA A 404 1.26 -7.09 3.44
CA ALA A 404 0.41 -8.28 3.39
C ALA A 404 1.18 -9.59 3.66
N SER A 405 2.43 -9.68 3.19
CA SER A 405 3.26 -10.89 3.35
C SER A 405 3.55 -11.23 4.81
N LEU A 406 3.78 -10.22 5.65
CA LEU A 406 4.13 -10.41 7.05
C LEU A 406 2.95 -10.93 7.86
N ILE A 407 1.78 -10.28 7.73
CA ILE A 407 0.56 -10.73 8.42
C ILE A 407 0.15 -12.12 7.91
N ARG A 408 0.29 -12.37 6.61
CA ARG A 408 0.03 -13.68 6.02
C ARG A 408 0.94 -14.76 6.59
N GLU A 409 2.21 -14.49 6.81
CA GLU A 409 3.17 -15.45 7.39
C GLU A 409 2.66 -15.94 8.74
N GLY A 410 2.27 -15.03 9.64
CA GLY A 410 1.71 -15.42 10.93
C GLY A 410 0.41 -16.21 10.82
N VAL A 411 -0.48 -15.84 9.88
CA VAL A 411 -1.73 -16.58 9.63
C VAL A 411 -1.50 -17.98 9.07
N LEU A 412 -0.46 -18.18 8.26
CA LEU A 412 -0.06 -19.51 7.79
C LEU A 412 0.58 -20.34 8.90
N ASP A 413 1.26 -19.69 9.84
CA ASP A 413 1.80 -20.29 11.05
C ASP A 413 0.71 -20.45 12.13
N GLU A 414 -0.53 -20.68 11.72
CA GLU A 414 -1.70 -21.00 12.56
C GLU A 414 -2.19 -19.90 13.50
N ALA A 415 -1.78 -18.64 13.31
CA ALA A 415 -2.33 -17.55 14.10
C ALA A 415 -3.85 -17.41 13.95
N GLU A 416 -4.51 -17.17 15.08
CA GLU A 416 -5.99 -17.14 15.21
C GLU A 416 -6.55 -15.72 15.34
N LEU A 417 -5.68 -14.74 15.58
CA LEU A 417 -5.97 -13.32 15.73
C LEU A 417 -4.77 -12.49 15.26
N ILE A 418 -5.00 -11.25 14.81
CA ILE A 418 -3.95 -10.33 14.37
C ILE A 418 -3.75 -9.24 15.44
N LEU A 419 -2.49 -8.98 15.79
CA LEU A 419 -2.09 -7.95 16.74
C LEU A 419 -1.27 -6.86 16.03
N ILE A 420 -1.73 -5.61 16.10
CA ILE A 420 -1.07 -4.43 15.55
C ILE A 420 -0.78 -3.41 16.66
N PRO A 421 0.30 -3.59 17.42
CA PRO A 421 0.75 -2.58 18.38
C PRO A 421 1.46 -1.44 17.64
N THR A 422 1.16 -0.19 17.99
CA THR A 422 1.71 0.97 17.27
C THR A 422 1.88 2.21 18.15
N ASN A 423 2.81 3.09 17.82
CA ASN A 423 2.97 4.38 18.47
C ASN A 423 2.91 5.49 17.42
N ASN A 424 1.75 6.15 17.33
CA ASN A 424 1.54 7.21 16.34
C ASN A 424 1.95 8.62 16.82
N ALA A 425 2.67 8.75 17.95
CA ALA A 425 2.97 10.05 18.56
C ALA A 425 3.74 10.99 17.63
N SER A 426 4.70 10.47 16.87
CA SER A 426 5.49 11.26 15.91
C SER A 426 4.62 11.87 14.80
N PHE A 427 3.47 11.27 14.48
CA PHE A 427 2.61 11.75 13.39
C PHE A 427 1.61 12.82 13.82
N GLY A 428 1.47 13.10 15.11
CA GLY A 428 0.61 14.16 15.61
C GLY A 428 -0.87 13.96 15.25
N ARG A 429 -1.64 15.06 15.25
CA ARG A 429 -3.05 15.07 14.86
C ARG A 429 -3.22 15.10 13.33
N THR A 430 -2.70 14.08 12.66
CA THR A 430 -2.75 13.91 11.21
C THR A 430 -3.43 12.58 10.84
N PRO A 431 -3.77 12.34 9.55
CA PRO A 431 -4.49 11.15 9.13
C PRO A 431 -3.70 9.84 9.20
N GLU A 432 -2.43 9.83 9.60
CA GLU A 432 -1.60 8.62 9.59
C GLU A 432 -2.25 7.48 10.39
N SER A 433 -2.68 7.76 11.62
CA SER A 433 -3.26 6.74 12.50
C SER A 433 -4.59 6.18 11.97
N THR A 434 -5.43 7.02 11.33
CA THR A 434 -6.68 6.56 10.72
C THR A 434 -6.44 5.82 9.39
N GLN A 435 -5.42 6.22 8.63
CA GLN A 435 -4.95 5.50 7.45
C GLN A 435 -4.42 4.10 7.81
N GLN A 436 -3.63 3.98 8.88
CA GLN A 436 -3.14 2.71 9.40
C GLN A 436 -4.29 1.83 9.91
N LEU A 437 -5.25 2.40 10.63
CA LEU A 437 -6.44 1.68 11.08
C LEU A 437 -7.23 1.07 9.91
N ALA A 438 -7.33 1.77 8.78
CA ALA A 438 -7.94 1.20 7.59
C ALA A 438 -7.15 0.00 7.04
N MET A 439 -5.82 0.00 7.12
CA MET A 439 -5.01 -1.16 6.77
C MET A 439 -5.29 -2.33 7.73
N SER A 440 -5.34 -2.10 9.05
CA SER A 440 -5.72 -3.12 10.04
C SER A 440 -7.08 -3.73 9.76
N ARG A 441 -8.08 -2.88 9.42
CA ARG A 441 -9.42 -3.34 9.02
C ARG A 441 -9.39 -4.16 7.73
N PHE A 442 -8.56 -3.76 6.76
CA PHE A 442 -8.38 -4.51 5.52
C PHE A 442 -7.78 -5.89 5.78
N ARG A 443 -6.73 -5.98 6.62
CA ARG A 443 -6.07 -7.25 6.99
C ARG A 443 -7.00 -8.19 7.76
N ALA A 444 -7.85 -7.64 8.64
CA ALA A 444 -8.88 -8.42 9.34
C ALA A 444 -9.76 -9.20 8.35
N VAL A 445 -10.25 -8.52 7.30
CA VAL A 445 -11.09 -9.13 6.26
C VAL A 445 -10.30 -10.05 5.33
N GLU A 446 -9.14 -9.60 4.85
CA GLU A 446 -8.29 -10.37 3.93
C GLU A 446 -7.92 -11.74 4.49
N HIS A 447 -7.63 -11.82 5.79
CA HIS A 447 -7.23 -13.05 6.46
C HIS A 447 -8.38 -13.73 7.23
N GLY A 448 -9.55 -13.10 7.34
CA GLY A 448 -10.66 -13.61 8.12
C GLY A 448 -10.26 -13.84 9.58
N ARG A 449 -9.58 -12.86 10.18
CA ARG A 449 -9.10 -12.87 11.56
C ARG A 449 -9.60 -11.65 12.30
N SER A 450 -9.88 -11.81 13.59
CA SER A 450 -10.07 -10.65 14.46
C SER A 450 -8.75 -9.88 14.53
N THR A 451 -8.81 -8.55 14.66
CA THR A 451 -7.62 -7.70 14.73
C THR A 451 -7.74 -6.74 15.90
N VAL A 452 -6.67 -6.64 16.69
CA VAL A 452 -6.52 -5.62 17.73
C VAL A 452 -5.42 -4.66 17.29
N GLN A 453 -5.79 -3.43 16.97
CA GLN A 453 -4.84 -2.33 16.84
C GLN A 453 -4.84 -1.51 18.12
N VAL A 454 -3.70 -1.37 18.76
CA VAL A 454 -3.57 -0.57 19.99
C VAL A 454 -2.45 0.44 19.82
N SER A 455 -2.74 1.69 20.19
CA SER A 455 -1.79 2.79 20.12
C SER A 455 -1.64 3.55 21.42
N THR A 456 -0.47 4.12 21.68
CA THR A 456 -0.23 5.01 22.81
C THR A 456 -1.07 6.29 22.72
N VAL A 457 -1.16 6.89 21.52
CA VAL A 457 -1.93 8.13 21.28
C VAL A 457 -2.73 8.11 19.98
N GLY A 458 -2.48 7.13 19.12
CA GLY A 458 -3.22 6.91 17.90
C GLY A 458 -4.64 6.43 18.16
N VAL A 459 -5.40 6.22 17.11
CA VAL A 459 -6.69 5.54 17.19
C VAL A 459 -6.43 4.05 17.41
N SER A 460 -6.87 3.55 18.55
CA SER A 460 -6.94 2.13 18.88
C SER A 460 -8.31 1.57 18.48
N ALA A 461 -8.35 0.30 18.08
CA ALA A 461 -9.60 -0.36 17.71
C ALA A 461 -9.53 -1.89 17.81
N MET A 462 -10.68 -2.50 18.11
CA MET A 462 -10.91 -3.94 18.03
C MET A 462 -11.83 -4.24 16.85
N ILE A 463 -11.41 -5.15 15.97
CA ILE A 463 -12.00 -5.37 14.65
C ILE A 463 -12.34 -6.86 14.51
N ARG A 464 -13.56 -7.16 14.06
CA ARG A 464 -14.01 -8.52 13.76
C ARG A 464 -13.50 -9.01 12.39
N PRO A 465 -13.56 -10.32 12.12
CA PRO A 465 -13.10 -10.90 10.84
C PRO A 465 -13.81 -10.38 9.58
N ASP A 466 -15.00 -9.79 9.72
CA ASP A 466 -15.75 -9.16 8.62
C ASP A 466 -15.42 -7.67 8.45
N GLY A 467 -14.49 -7.14 9.25
CA GLY A 467 -14.08 -5.74 9.23
C GLY A 467 -14.97 -4.84 10.07
N THR A 468 -15.91 -5.38 10.86
CA THR A 468 -16.72 -4.60 11.81
C THR A 468 -15.84 -4.10 12.97
N VAL A 469 -15.79 -2.79 13.18
CA VAL A 469 -15.11 -2.19 14.34
C VAL A 469 -16.06 -2.23 15.53
N VAL A 470 -15.71 -2.99 16.57
CA VAL A 470 -16.58 -3.21 17.75
C VAL A 470 -16.22 -2.31 18.93
N ALA A 471 -15.00 -1.79 18.96
CA ALA A 471 -14.53 -0.83 19.96
C ALA A 471 -13.48 0.08 19.31
N ARG A 472 -13.46 1.37 19.67
CA ARG A 472 -12.56 2.37 19.09
C ARG A 472 -12.32 3.54 20.04
N THR A 473 -11.09 4.02 20.11
CA THR A 473 -10.72 5.21 20.89
C THR A 473 -10.67 6.51 20.08
N GLY A 474 -10.52 7.63 20.79
CA GLY A 474 -10.11 8.92 20.22
C GLY A 474 -8.60 9.03 20.00
N LEU A 475 -8.18 10.08 19.28
CA LEU A 475 -6.78 10.44 19.08
C LEU A 475 -6.29 11.33 20.25
N PHE A 476 -5.13 11.04 20.83
CA PHE A 476 -4.56 11.71 22.01
C PHE A 476 -5.50 11.71 23.24
N THR A 477 -6.17 10.59 23.48
CA THR A 477 -6.99 10.36 24.67
C THR A 477 -6.40 9.24 25.52
N ASP A 478 -6.64 9.27 26.82
CA ASP A 478 -6.41 8.13 27.72
C ASP A 478 -7.72 7.31 27.78
N GLN A 479 -7.70 6.09 27.22
CA GLN A 479 -8.89 5.24 27.06
C GLN A 479 -8.55 3.75 27.02
N GLU A 480 -9.50 2.94 27.49
CA GLU A 480 -9.46 1.49 27.47
C GLU A 480 -10.53 0.91 26.55
N LEU A 481 -10.22 -0.23 25.93
CA LEU A 481 -11.16 -0.98 25.11
C LEU A 481 -11.32 -2.39 25.67
N ILE A 482 -12.55 -2.88 25.77
CA ILE A 482 -12.86 -4.28 26.12
C ILE A 482 -13.81 -4.84 25.06
N ALA A 483 -13.44 -5.95 24.43
CA ALA A 483 -14.36 -6.67 23.53
C ALA A 483 -14.07 -8.17 23.49
N SER A 484 -15.13 -8.95 23.23
CA SER A 484 -15.00 -10.37 22.91
C SER A 484 -14.76 -10.55 21.42
N LEU A 485 -13.60 -11.11 21.06
CA LEU A 485 -13.18 -11.31 19.69
C LEU A 485 -13.14 -12.81 19.35
N PRO A 486 -13.78 -13.24 18.25
CA PRO A 486 -13.76 -14.64 17.83
C PRO A 486 -12.37 -15.05 17.34
N LEU A 487 -11.95 -16.26 17.70
CA LEU A 487 -10.77 -16.93 17.16
C LEU A 487 -11.17 -17.77 15.94
N ARG A 488 -10.34 -17.71 14.90
CA ARG A 488 -10.58 -18.39 13.61
C ARG A 488 -9.32 -19.05 13.11
N THR A 489 -9.43 -20.21 12.50
CA THR A 489 -8.29 -20.99 11.96
C THR A 489 -8.37 -21.14 10.44
N ALA A 490 -9.56 -21.05 9.84
CA ALA A 490 -9.75 -21.22 8.41
C ALA A 490 -8.96 -20.20 7.57
N LEU A 491 -8.21 -20.69 6.59
CA LEU A 491 -7.46 -19.85 5.66
C LEU A 491 -8.36 -19.36 4.51
N THR A 492 -8.36 -18.05 4.28
CA THR A 492 -9.01 -17.43 3.12
C THR A 492 -8.29 -17.82 1.81
N PRO A 493 -8.96 -17.77 0.64
CA PRO A 493 -8.28 -17.97 -0.64
C PRO A 493 -7.08 -17.04 -0.84
N ALA A 494 -7.15 -15.78 -0.41
CA ALA A 494 -6.04 -14.82 -0.47
C ALA A 494 -4.85 -15.30 0.37
N ALA A 495 -5.09 -15.76 1.61
CA ALA A 495 -4.05 -16.34 2.45
C ALA A 495 -3.42 -17.58 1.78
N ARG A 496 -4.21 -18.43 1.11
CA ARG A 496 -3.66 -19.60 0.38
C ARG A 496 -2.84 -19.19 -0.85
N LEU A 497 -3.35 -18.27 -1.65
CA LEU A 497 -2.73 -17.85 -2.92
C LEU A 497 -1.43 -17.07 -2.72
N GLY A 498 -1.29 -16.33 -1.62
CA GLY A 498 -0.08 -15.56 -1.31
C GLY A 498 0.33 -14.61 -2.43
N THR A 499 1.57 -14.72 -2.90
CA THR A 499 2.11 -13.87 -3.97
C THR A 499 1.64 -14.25 -5.38
N THR A 500 0.84 -15.32 -5.53
CA THR A 500 0.36 -15.78 -6.84
C THR A 500 -0.40 -14.70 -7.62
N PRO A 501 -1.35 -13.93 -7.04
CA PRO A 501 -2.04 -12.86 -7.75
C PRO A 501 -1.06 -11.76 -8.19
N GLN A 502 -0.12 -11.37 -7.32
CA GLN A 502 0.92 -10.40 -7.64
C GLN A 502 1.76 -10.86 -8.85
N THR A 503 2.28 -12.09 -8.83
CA THR A 503 3.07 -12.64 -9.94
C THR A 503 2.25 -12.74 -11.23
N ALA A 504 0.99 -13.18 -11.15
CA ALA A 504 0.11 -13.22 -12.33
C ALA A 504 -0.08 -11.83 -12.95
N PHE A 505 -0.32 -10.81 -12.12
CA PHE A 505 -0.47 -9.43 -12.59
C PHE A 505 0.82 -8.87 -13.19
N TYR A 506 2.00 -9.20 -12.63
CA TYR A 506 3.29 -8.87 -13.23
C TYR A 506 3.48 -9.47 -14.61
N LEU A 507 3.18 -10.76 -14.77
CA LEU A 507 3.32 -11.46 -16.06
C LEU A 507 2.35 -10.89 -17.11
N LEU A 508 1.09 -10.65 -16.73
CA LEU A 508 0.09 -10.05 -17.62
C LEU A 508 0.47 -8.62 -18.03
N ALA A 509 0.96 -7.81 -17.08
CA ALA A 509 1.48 -6.48 -17.32
C ALA A 509 2.65 -6.51 -18.31
N ALA A 510 3.65 -7.36 -18.06
CA ALA A 510 4.82 -7.52 -18.92
C ALA A 510 4.42 -7.96 -20.34
N ALA A 511 3.52 -8.94 -20.46
CA ALA A 511 3.01 -9.41 -21.75
C ALA A 511 2.33 -8.29 -22.54
N ALA A 512 1.51 -7.47 -21.89
CA ALA A 512 0.85 -6.32 -22.53
C ALA A 512 1.85 -5.26 -22.98
N ILE A 513 2.82 -4.91 -22.13
CA ILE A 513 3.87 -3.93 -22.44
C ILE A 513 4.73 -4.39 -23.63
N VAL A 514 5.23 -5.64 -23.58
CA VAL A 514 6.07 -6.22 -24.64
C VAL A 514 5.30 -6.29 -25.96
N SER A 515 4.06 -6.79 -25.93
CA SER A 515 3.19 -6.83 -27.11
C SER A 515 2.99 -5.44 -27.74
N GLY A 516 2.77 -4.43 -26.90
CA GLY A 516 2.62 -3.04 -27.34
C GLY A 516 3.91 -2.43 -27.90
N ALA A 517 5.05 -2.71 -27.28
CA ALA A 517 6.36 -2.27 -27.74
C ALA A 517 6.71 -2.87 -29.12
N LEU A 518 6.49 -4.18 -29.30
CA LEU A 518 6.70 -4.88 -30.57
C LEU A 518 5.78 -4.36 -31.68
N ALA A 519 4.49 -4.16 -31.37
CA ALA A 519 3.53 -3.58 -32.32
C ALA A 519 3.94 -2.16 -32.75
N GLY A 520 4.48 -1.35 -31.82
CA GLY A 520 5.01 -0.02 -32.12
C GLY A 520 6.21 -0.04 -33.06
N ARG A 521 7.14 -0.98 -32.88
CA ARG A 521 8.32 -1.15 -33.77
C ARG A 521 7.91 -1.52 -35.20
N ARG A 522 6.98 -2.49 -35.36
CA ARG A 522 6.50 -2.93 -36.68
C ARG A 522 5.83 -1.81 -37.47
N ARG A 523 5.13 -0.88 -36.81
CA ARG A 523 4.53 0.29 -37.45
C ARG A 523 5.58 1.30 -37.94
N ARG A 524 6.59 1.60 -37.12
CA ARG A 524 7.72 2.48 -37.51
C ARG A 524 8.55 1.90 -38.67
N GLY A 525 8.77 0.58 -38.69
CA GLY A 525 9.49 -0.09 -39.78
C GLY A 525 8.75 -0.06 -41.13
N ARG A 526 7.41 -0.09 -41.12
CA ARG A 526 6.59 0.04 -42.33
C ARG A 526 6.62 1.47 -42.91
N ASP A 527 6.58 2.49 -42.05
CA ASP A 527 6.67 3.89 -42.50
C ASP A 527 8.04 4.25 -43.11
N HIS A 528 9.13 3.58 -42.69
CA HIS A 528 10.46 3.75 -43.31
C HIS A 528 10.67 2.94 -44.59
N SER A 529 9.83 1.95 -44.87
CA SER A 529 9.87 1.18 -46.14
C SER A 529 9.18 1.89 -47.30
N TRP A 530 8.47 3.00 -47.04
CA TRP A 530 7.95 3.87 -48.09
C TRP A 530 9.07 4.78 -48.61
N ARG A 531 9.87 4.27 -49.56
CA ARG A 531 10.69 5.13 -50.43
C ARG A 531 9.73 5.75 -51.45
N PRO A 532 9.62 7.10 -51.56
CA PRO A 532 8.92 7.68 -52.69
C PRO A 532 9.64 7.21 -53.95
N SER A 533 8.92 6.52 -54.85
CA SER A 533 9.43 6.21 -56.19
C SER A 533 9.95 7.50 -56.82
N PRO A 534 11.15 7.53 -57.42
CA PRO A 534 11.63 8.74 -58.09
C PRO A 534 10.61 9.09 -59.17
N ARG A 535 9.86 10.18 -58.96
CA ARG A 535 9.08 10.78 -60.04
C ARG A 535 10.11 11.17 -61.10
N ARG A 536 10.08 10.50 -62.26
CA ARG A 536 10.79 10.95 -63.46
C ARG A 536 10.30 12.37 -63.75
N LEU A 537 11.15 13.35 -63.47
CA LEU A 537 10.97 14.72 -63.92
C LEU A 537 11.14 14.69 -65.45
N ARG A 538 10.05 14.85 -66.19
CA ARG A 538 10.12 15.32 -67.57
C ARG A 538 10.55 16.79 -67.52
N ALA A 539 11.66 17.12 -68.19
CA ALA A 539 12.01 18.50 -68.50
C ALA A 539 10.94 19.10 -69.42
N PRO A 540 10.61 20.39 -69.22
CA PRO A 540 11.04 21.34 -70.25
C PRO A 540 11.53 22.69 -69.67
N GLY A 541 12.60 23.20 -70.30
CA GLY A 541 12.68 24.56 -70.83
C GLY A 541 12.44 25.75 -69.90
N ASP A 542 13.57 26.30 -69.45
CA ASP A 542 13.96 27.71 -69.53
C ASP A 542 13.16 28.85 -68.85
N GLN A 543 13.95 29.82 -68.36
CA GLN A 543 13.63 31.19 -67.92
C GLN A 543 13.26 31.42 -66.43
N THR A 544 14.27 31.84 -65.67
CA THR A 544 14.22 32.77 -64.52
C THR A 544 14.21 34.24 -65.00
N PRO A 545 13.98 35.29 -64.17
CA PRO A 545 13.73 35.34 -62.72
C PRO A 545 12.63 36.33 -62.24
N THR A 546 12.47 36.36 -60.92
CA THR A 546 11.94 37.46 -60.05
C THR A 546 10.47 37.37 -59.62
N LEU A 547 10.28 37.19 -58.31
CA LEU A 547 9.54 38.15 -57.47
C LEU A 547 9.79 37.85 -55.99
N ARG A 548 10.18 38.89 -55.27
CA ARG A 548 10.32 38.95 -53.81
C ARG A 548 8.98 38.65 -53.14
N ALA A 549 8.97 37.76 -52.15
CA ALA A 549 7.96 37.76 -51.10
C ALA A 549 8.61 37.40 -49.76
N ARG A 550 8.51 38.34 -48.82
CA ARG A 550 8.93 38.31 -47.43
C ARG A 550 8.65 36.96 -46.76
N ALA A 551 9.72 36.30 -46.30
CA ALA A 551 9.64 35.21 -45.34
C ALA A 551 9.55 35.78 -43.91
N LEU A 552 8.35 35.85 -43.36
CA LEU A 552 8.10 35.84 -41.92
C LEU A 552 7.26 34.60 -41.62
N ARG A 553 7.94 33.49 -41.37
CA ARG A 553 7.39 32.30 -40.72
C ARG A 553 8.36 31.86 -39.63
N MET A 554 8.04 32.24 -38.39
CA MET A 554 8.60 31.59 -37.21
C MET A 554 8.19 30.10 -37.20
N PRO A 555 9.11 29.16 -36.91
CA PRO A 555 8.76 27.76 -36.76
C PRO A 555 8.32 27.46 -35.32
N ALA A 556 7.01 27.32 -35.08
CA ALA A 556 6.46 26.77 -33.84
C ALA A 556 6.61 25.23 -33.74
N ARG A 557 7.76 24.69 -34.16
CA ARG A 557 7.98 23.23 -34.26
C ARG A 557 9.41 22.78 -33.95
N VAL A 558 10.14 23.44 -33.06
CA VAL A 558 11.40 22.88 -32.52
C VAL A 558 11.58 23.33 -31.08
N TRP A 559 10.95 22.68 -30.10
CA TRP A 559 11.36 22.88 -28.70
C TRP A 559 11.14 21.69 -27.74
N ILE A 560 10.53 20.57 -28.18
CA ILE A 560 10.27 19.41 -27.27
C ILE A 560 11.04 18.13 -27.66
N SER A 561 11.71 18.07 -28.83
CA SER A 561 12.39 16.85 -29.30
C SER A 561 13.88 16.76 -28.95
N ARG A 562 14.45 17.69 -28.16
CA ARG A 562 15.90 17.73 -27.85
C ARG A 562 16.30 17.44 -26.40
N VAL A 563 15.35 17.16 -25.51
CA VAL A 563 15.67 16.88 -24.09
C VAL A 563 15.73 15.37 -23.78
N TRP A 564 15.22 14.50 -24.66
CA TRP A 564 15.13 13.06 -24.37
C TRP A 564 15.51 12.21 -25.58
N PRO A 565 16.74 11.68 -25.66
CA PRO A 565 17.14 10.89 -26.80
C PRO A 565 16.41 9.53 -26.83
N PRO A 566 16.12 8.96 -28.03
CA PRO A 566 15.34 7.72 -28.17
C PRO A 566 15.90 6.49 -27.44
N TRP A 567 17.21 6.48 -27.14
CA TRP A 567 17.84 5.41 -26.36
C TRP A 567 17.46 5.46 -24.87
N LEU A 568 17.11 6.64 -24.34
CA LEU A 568 16.68 6.83 -22.96
C LEU A 568 15.23 6.30 -22.75
N GLU A 569 14.39 6.32 -23.78
CA GLU A 569 13.06 5.66 -23.77
C GLU A 569 13.17 4.14 -23.56
N TRP A 570 14.13 3.47 -24.21
CA TRP A 570 14.34 2.03 -24.06
C TRP A 570 14.98 1.66 -22.73
N ARG A 571 15.92 2.47 -22.23
CA ARG A 571 16.52 2.26 -20.91
C ARG A 571 15.51 2.40 -19.77
N LEU A 572 14.51 3.28 -19.90
CA LEU A 572 13.42 3.39 -18.92
C LEU A 572 12.49 2.17 -18.95
N ILE A 573 12.18 1.63 -20.14
CA ILE A 573 11.35 0.41 -20.27
C ILE A 573 12.11 -0.80 -19.74
N VAL A 574 13.38 -0.98 -20.13
CA VAL A 574 14.22 -2.06 -19.63
C VAL A 574 14.42 -1.90 -18.13
N GLY A 575 14.68 -0.69 -17.65
CA GLY A 575 14.76 -0.38 -16.22
C GLY A 575 13.49 -0.78 -15.49
N LEU A 576 12.31 -0.36 -15.95
CA LEU A 576 11.03 -0.72 -15.31
C LEU A 576 10.70 -2.22 -15.41
N LEU A 577 11.01 -2.89 -16.52
CA LEU A 577 10.84 -4.34 -16.65
C LEU A 577 11.83 -5.11 -15.77
N VAL A 578 13.07 -4.61 -15.64
CA VAL A 578 14.05 -5.14 -14.70
C VAL A 578 13.59 -4.90 -13.27
N LEU A 579 13.04 -3.73 -12.94
CA LEU A 579 12.45 -3.46 -11.62
C LEU A 579 11.28 -4.38 -11.32
N MET A 580 10.37 -4.60 -12.29
CA MET A 580 9.31 -5.58 -12.14
C MET A 580 9.84 -7.01 -11.98
N ALA A 581 10.87 -7.39 -12.74
CA ALA A 581 11.48 -8.72 -12.64
C ALA A 581 12.24 -8.89 -11.32
N VAL A 582 12.92 -7.86 -10.83
CA VAL A 582 13.62 -7.84 -9.54
C VAL A 582 12.61 -7.89 -8.40
N ALA A 583 11.53 -7.10 -8.46
CA ALA A 583 10.44 -7.14 -7.49
C ALA A 583 9.72 -8.50 -7.49
N ALA A 584 9.46 -9.09 -8.67
CA ALA A 584 8.92 -10.43 -8.79
C ALA A 584 9.88 -11.48 -8.23
N TYR A 585 11.17 -11.39 -8.54
CA TYR A 585 12.19 -12.31 -8.04
C TYR A 585 12.37 -12.21 -6.52
N THR A 586 12.44 -10.99 -5.96
CA THR A 586 12.52 -10.78 -4.51
C THR A 586 11.25 -11.24 -3.80
N GLY A 587 10.06 -10.97 -4.35
CA GLY A 587 8.80 -11.49 -3.82
C GLY A 587 8.68 -13.02 -3.89
N ILE A 588 9.20 -13.65 -4.95
CA ILE A 588 9.30 -15.12 -5.05
C ILE A 588 10.30 -15.67 -4.03
N ARG A 589 11.46 -15.03 -3.85
CA ARG A 589 12.50 -15.49 -2.93
C ARG A 589 12.05 -15.39 -1.47
N LEU A 590 11.44 -14.27 -1.07
CA LEU A 590 10.75 -14.15 0.22
C LEU A 590 9.73 -15.27 0.39
N GLY A 591 8.93 -15.57 -0.65
CA GLY A 591 7.99 -16.68 -0.63
C GLY A 591 8.64 -18.07 -0.50
N GLN A 592 9.79 -18.31 -1.11
CA GLN A 592 10.52 -19.58 -1.02
C GLN A 592 11.25 -19.75 0.31
N ASP A 593 11.87 -18.69 0.85
CA ASP A 593 12.51 -18.71 2.17
C ASP A 593 11.45 -18.99 3.26
N ILE A 594 10.22 -18.50 3.09
CA ILE A 594 9.07 -18.81 3.96
C ILE A 594 8.67 -20.30 3.83
N VAL A 595 8.57 -20.85 2.62
CA VAL A 595 8.20 -22.26 2.40
C VAL A 595 9.29 -23.22 2.90
N GLU A 596 10.57 -22.93 2.68
CA GLU A 596 11.69 -23.76 3.18
C GLU A 596 11.75 -23.75 4.72
N LYS A 597 11.57 -22.59 5.37
CA LYS A 597 11.46 -22.55 6.84
C LYS A 597 10.29 -23.39 7.34
N THR A 598 9.12 -23.28 6.71
CA THR A 598 7.92 -24.05 7.11
C THR A 598 8.12 -25.57 6.93
N THR A 599 8.80 -26.00 5.86
CA THR A 599 9.00 -27.43 5.57
C THR A 599 10.07 -28.07 6.48
N THR A 600 11.02 -27.28 6.97
CA THR A 600 12.09 -27.75 7.86
C THR A 600 11.60 -27.95 9.31
N THR A 601 10.60 -27.19 9.75
CA THR A 601 9.98 -27.35 11.08
C THR A 601 9.03 -28.57 11.14
N VAL A 602 8.44 -28.97 10.01
CA VAL A 602 7.54 -30.14 9.93
C VAL A 602 8.30 -31.48 9.94
N SER A 603 9.60 -31.50 9.63
CA SER A 603 10.38 -32.75 9.54
C SER A 603 11.16 -33.14 10.81
N THR A 604 11.15 -32.34 11.88
CA THR A 604 11.90 -32.61 13.12
C THR A 604 11.07 -33.11 14.31
N THR A 605 9.78 -33.41 14.13
CA THR A 605 8.90 -33.94 15.21
C THR A 605 8.28 -35.31 14.92
N SER A 606 8.98 -36.19 14.20
CA SER A 606 8.60 -37.62 14.15
C SER A 606 9.79 -38.56 14.25
N GLY A 607 10.00 -39.12 15.45
CA GLY A 607 10.97 -40.17 15.76
C GLY A 607 11.72 -39.79 17.05
N ALA A 608 11.52 -40.43 18.20
CA ALA A 608 11.29 -41.84 18.42
C ALA A 608 10.48 -42.08 19.71
N ALA A 609 9.71 -43.17 19.69
CA ALA A 609 9.15 -43.81 20.87
C ALA A 609 10.16 -44.81 21.47
N ALA A 610 10.13 -44.88 22.80
CA ALA A 610 10.60 -45.86 23.79
C ALA A 610 10.78 -47.34 23.34
N PRO A 611 11.49 -48.20 24.12
CA PRO A 611 11.80 -48.09 25.56
C PRO A 611 13.24 -47.76 25.95
#